data_AF-A0A1S1X432-F1
#
_entry.id   AF-A0A1S1X432-F1
#
_cell.length_a   1.000
_cell.length_b   1.000
_cell.length_c   1.000
_cell.angle_alpha   90.00
_cell.angle_beta   90.00
_cell.angle_gamma   90.00
#
_symmetry.space_group_name_H-M   'P 1'
#
loop_
_entity.id
_entity.type
_entity.pdbx_description
1 polymer ?
#
loop_
_entity_poly.entity_id
_entity_poly.type
_entity_poly.pdbx_seq_one_letter_code
_entity_poly.pdbx_strand_id
1 'polypeptide(L)' 'MPQRQRLLQLATACAVLLELDKLDGVEWARLPNGSHYRLDEHGNERLLLWRDAAGGRAQLPCRELALEQAAQWLLAQ' A
#
# COMPACT_ATOMS: atom_id res chain seq x y z
N MET A 1 -11.72 0.94 -10.41
CA MET A 1 -11.54 2.23 -9.69
C MET A 1 -10.14 2.76 -10.00
N PRO A 2 -9.92 4.08 -10.01
CA PRO A 2 -8.58 4.65 -10.19
C PRO A 2 -7.64 4.24 -9.04
N GLN A 3 -6.38 3.94 -9.33
CA GLN A 3 -5.38 3.48 -8.35
C GLN A 3 -5.26 4.43 -7.15
N ARG A 4 -5.24 5.75 -7.39
CA ARG A 4 -5.19 6.78 -6.34
C ARG A 4 -6.36 6.75 -5.37
N GLN A 5 -7.56 6.44 -5.84
CA GLN A 5 -8.73 6.35 -4.97
C GLN A 5 -8.59 5.19 -3.99
N ARG A 6 -8.03 4.06 -4.42
CA ARG A 6 -7.79 2.90 -3.55
C ARG A 6 -6.68 3.17 -2.53
N LEU A 7 -5.61 3.85 -2.95
CA LEU A 7 -4.56 4.29 -2.03
C LEU A 7 -5.11 5.24 -0.96
N LEU A 8 -5.98 6.19 -1.36
CA LEU A 8 -6.66 7.08 -0.41
C LEU A 8 -7.54 6.31 0.58
N GLN A 9 -8.27 5.31 0.11
CA GLN A 9 -9.09 4.45 0.98
C GLN A 9 -8.22 3.65 1.97
N LEU A 10 -7.07 3.12 1.53
CA LEU A 10 -6.13 2.44 2.41
C LEU A 10 -5.50 3.38 3.44
N ALA A 11 -5.05 4.56 3.03
CA ALA A 11 -4.54 5.57 3.95
C ALA A 11 -5.58 5.92 5.02
N THR A 12 -6.84 6.10 4.58
CA THR A 12 -7.98 6.36 5.48
C THR A 12 -8.22 5.19 6.44
N ALA A 13 -8.17 3.94 5.96
CA ALA A 13 -8.31 2.74 6.79
C ALA A 13 -7.14 2.56 7.78
N CYS A 14 -5.95 3.05 7.44
CA CYS A 14 -4.81 3.14 8.34
C CYS A 14 -4.88 4.35 9.29
N ALA A 15 -5.92 5.18 9.21
CA ALA A 15 -6.05 6.45 9.94
C ALA A 15 -4.88 7.44 9.70
N VAL A 16 -4.36 7.48 8.47
CA VAL A 16 -3.27 8.38 8.06
C VAL A 16 -3.64 9.21 6.83
N LEU A 17 -2.92 10.31 6.63
CA LEU A 17 -3.02 11.08 5.40
C LEU A 17 -2.30 10.35 4.26
N LEU A 18 -2.88 10.39 3.06
CA LEU A 18 -2.22 9.86 1.87
C LEU A 18 -1.07 10.79 1.48
N GLU A 19 0.16 10.37 1.77
CA GLU A 19 1.37 10.96 1.20
C GLU A 19 1.83 10.08 0.03
N LEU A 20 2.19 10.70 -1.09
CA LEU A 20 2.70 10.01 -2.27
C LEU A 20 4.17 10.40 -2.48
N ASP A 21 5.01 9.38 -2.63
CA ASP A 21 6.43 9.51 -2.93
C ASP A 21 6.73 8.79 -4.25
N LYS A 22 7.88 9.10 -4.87
CA LYS A 22 8.30 8.50 -6.13
C LYS A 22 9.60 7.75 -5.92
N LEU A 23 9.49 6.43 -5.80
CA LEU A 23 10.62 5.51 -5.63
C LEU A 23 10.86 4.76 -6.93
N ASP A 24 12.11 4.79 -7.42
CA ASP A 24 12.53 4.08 -8.64
C ASP A 24 11.64 4.42 -9.87
N GLY A 25 11.16 5.67 -9.94
CA GLY A 25 10.28 6.16 -11.00
C GLY A 25 8.80 5.79 -10.86
N VAL A 26 8.43 5.04 -9.83
CA VAL A 26 7.06 4.60 -9.56
C VAL A 26 6.47 5.33 -8.35
N GLU A 27 5.17 5.63 -8.40
CA GLU A 27 4.42 6.27 -7.31
C GLU A 27 4.10 5.24 -6.20
N TRP A 28 4.46 5.57 -4.96
CA TRP A 28 4.19 4.79 -3.76
C TRP A 28 3.48 5.67 -2.73
N ALA A 29 2.59 5.09 -1.94
CA ALA A 29 2.06 5.75 -0.76
C ALA A 29 3.02 5.58 0.42
N ARG A 30 3.20 6.61 1.24
CA ARG A 30 4.08 6.58 2.41
C ARG A 30 3.27 6.51 3.70
N LEU A 31 3.75 5.71 4.65
CA LEU A 31 3.24 5.61 6.02
C LEU A 31 4.08 6.46 6.97
N PRO A 32 3.54 6.88 8.13
CA PRO A 32 4.27 7.70 9.11
C PRO A 32 5.54 7.04 9.67
N ASN A 33 5.62 5.71 9.65
CA ASN A 33 6.82 4.96 10.03
C ASN A 33 7.93 5.00 8.96
N GLY A 34 7.74 5.74 7.87
CA GLY A 34 8.70 5.85 6.76
C GLY A 34 8.66 4.69 5.76
N SER A 35 7.80 3.68 6.00
CA SER A 35 7.56 2.61 5.04
C SER A 35 6.66 3.07 3.89
N HIS A 36 6.74 2.35 2.78
CA HIS A 36 6.04 2.65 1.54
C HIS A 36 5.19 1.48 1.12
N TYR A 37 4.02 1.75 0.55
CA TYR A 37 3.15 0.72 0.01
C TYR A 37 2.54 1.14 -1.32
N ARG A 38 2.22 0.16 -2.16
CA ARG A 38 1.45 0.38 -3.39
C ARG A 38 0.55 -0.81 -3.67
N LEU A 39 -0.54 -0.53 -4.36
CA LEU A 39 -1.37 -1.57 -4.96
C LEU A 39 -0.91 -1.81 -6.39
N ASP A 40 -0.55 -3.05 -6.69
CA ASP A 40 -0.27 -3.54 -8.04
C ASP A 40 -1.42 -4.40 -8.53
N GLU A 41 -1.84 -4.19 -9.77
CA GLU A 41 -2.94 -4.93 -10.40
C GLU A 41 -2.41 -5.58 -11.67
N HIS A 42 -2.14 -6.89 -11.61
CA HIS A 42 -1.72 -7.70 -12.76
C HIS A 42 -2.84 -8.66 -13.13
N GLY A 43 -3.63 -8.31 -14.15
CA GLY A 43 -4.79 -9.10 -14.58
C GLY A 43 -5.83 -9.26 -13.46
N ASN A 44 -6.10 -10.50 -13.05
CA ASN A 44 -7.02 -10.81 -11.94
C ASN A 44 -6.33 -10.83 -10.56
N GLU A 45 -5.04 -10.56 -10.50
CA GLU A 45 -4.26 -10.58 -9.27
C GLU A 45 -4.03 -9.15 -8.79
N ARG A 46 -4.39 -8.91 -7.53
CA ARG A 46 -4.06 -7.68 -6.84
C ARG A 46 -3.03 -8.01 -5.79
N LEU A 47 -1.94 -7.26 -5.76
CA LEU A 47 -0.88 -7.40 -4.78
C LEU A 47 -0.72 -6.07 -4.06
N LEU A 48 -0.71 -6.12 -2.73
CA LEU A 48 -0.24 -5.00 -1.92
C LEU A 48 1.25 -5.21 -1.70
N LEU A 49 2.06 -4.34 -2.30
CA LEU A 49 3.49 -4.33 -2.11
C LEU A 49 3.82 -3.36 -0.98
N TRP A 50 4.75 -3.74 -0.12
CA TRP A 50 5.25 -2.93 0.98
C TRP A 50 6.78 -2.93 1.00
N ARG A 51 7.36 -1.82 1.42
CA ARG A 51 8.81 -1.61 1.54
C ARG A 51 9.12 -0.79 2.79
N ASP A 52 10.00 -1.25 3.66
CA ASP A 52 10.49 -0.43 4.79
C ASP A 52 11.50 0.64 4.35
N ALA A 53 11.88 1.50 5.29
CA ALA A 53 12.90 2.53 5.08
C ALA A 53 14.31 1.97 4.83
N ALA A 54 14.59 0.73 5.24
CA ALA A 54 15.87 0.04 5.01
C ALA A 54 15.91 -0.73 3.68
N GLY A 55 14.79 -0.80 2.95
CA GLY A 55 14.66 -1.52 1.69
C GLY A 55 14.19 -2.98 1.80
N GLY A 56 13.82 -3.44 2.99
CA GLY A 56 13.09 -4.70 3.18
C GLY A 56 11.75 -4.67 2.45
N ARG A 57 11.30 -5.83 1.96
CA ARG A 57 10.13 -5.93 1.08
C ARG A 57 9.19 -7.02 1.56
N ALA A 58 7.90 -6.76 1.48
CA ALA A 58 6.85 -7.74 1.73
C ALA A 58 5.72 -7.55 0.72
N GLN A 59 4.95 -8.61 0.48
CA GLN A 59 3.81 -8.56 -0.40
C GLN A 59 2.64 -9.35 0.18
N LEU A 60 1.44 -8.81 0.03
CA LEU A 60 0.20 -9.45 0.44
C LEU A 60 -0.72 -9.66 -0.78
N PRO A 61 -1.10 -10.91 -1.09
CA PRO A 61 -2.09 -11.18 -2.12
C PRO A 61 -3.47 -10.64 -1.73
N CYS A 62 -3.97 -9.66 -2.47
CA CYS A 62 -5.24 -8.97 -2.23
C CYS A 62 -6.37 -9.46 -3.15
N ARG A 63 -6.39 -10.74 -3.56
CA ARG A 63 -7.42 -11.30 -4.46
C ARG A 63 -8.85 -11.06 -3.92
N GLU A 64 -9.04 -11.13 -2.61
CA GLU A 64 -10.34 -10.94 -1.94
C GLU A 64 -10.24 -10.08 -0.66
N LEU A 65 -9.08 -9.47 -0.38
CA LEU A 65 -8.89 -8.75 0.87
C LEU A 65 -9.77 -7.49 0.95
N ALA A 66 -10.55 -7.40 2.03
CA ALA A 66 -11.16 -6.16 2.44
C ALA A 66 -10.07 -5.12 2.75
N LEU A 67 -10.32 -3.84 2.41
CA LEU A 67 -9.38 -2.73 2.63
C LEU A 67 -8.89 -2.66 4.09
N GLU A 68 -9.74 -3.04 5.05
CA GLU A 68 -9.41 -3.08 6.47
C GLU A 68 -8.34 -4.12 6.82
N GLN A 69 -8.39 -5.31 6.23
CA GLN A 69 -7.36 -6.34 6.46
C GLN A 69 -6.02 -5.92 5.84
N ALA A 70 -6.06 -5.24 4.69
CA ALA A 70 -4.88 -4.69 4.06
C ALA A 70 -4.26 -3.58 4.92
N ALA A 71 -5.09 -2.72 5.51
CA ALA A 71 -4.64 -1.70 6.46
C ALA A 71 -4.05 -2.32 7.73
N GLN A 72 -4.70 -3.32 8.32
CA GLN A 72 -4.17 -4.04 9.50
C GLN A 72 -2.82 -4.69 9.21
N TRP A 73 -2.65 -5.30 8.03
CA TRP A 73 -1.38 -5.89 7.63
C TRP A 73 -0.28 -4.84 7.47
N LEU A 74 -0.60 -3.67 6.90
CA LEU A 74 0.34 -2.54 6.76
C LEU A 74 0.76 -1.97 8.12
N LEU A 75 -0.19 -1.86 9.06
CA LEU A 75 0.08 -1.37 10.42
C LEU A 75 0.87 -2.38 11.27
N ALA A 76 0.89 -3.66 10.87
CA ALA A 76 1.63 -4.73 11.54
C ALA A 76 3.07 -4.90 11.03
N GLN A 77 3.49 -4.14 10.00
CA GLN A 77 4.88 -4.11 9.52
C GLN A 77 5.70 -3.07 10.29
#